data_AF-A0A6P0CGM0-F1
#
_entry.id   AF-A0A6P0CGM0-F1
#
_cell.length_a   1.000
_cell.length_b   1.000
_cell.length_c   1.000
_cell.angle_alpha   90.00
_cell.angle_beta   90.00
_cell.angle_gamma   90.00
#
_symmetry.space_group_name_H-M   'P 1'
#
loop_
_entity.id
_entity.type
_entity.pdbx_description
1 polymer ?
#
loop_
_entity_poly.entity_id
_entity_poly.type
_entity_poly.pdbx_seq_one_letter_code
_entity_poly.pdbx_strand_id
1 'polypeptide(L)'
;GRLGADVTNVLGGLIVASIVNAALSRQTIPEDQRRPFMLHVDEFHAFTTASIADILPETRKYGLGLTLVHQHVAQVETAVFDAILGNVGSLMVFRVGVNDAPVFVRQLERVAPSDLINLPNHRAYMRVMVKGQRTPTFSVATAPPPQKTASR
;
A
#
# COMPACT_ATOMS: atom_id res chain seq x y z
N GLY A 1 21.31 -2.37 10.19
CA GLY A 1 21.77 -3.49 11.05
C GLY A 1 21.87 -4.72 10.18
N ARG A 2 23.04 -5.37 10.16
CA ARG A 2 23.39 -6.41 9.18
C ARG A 2 22.91 -7.80 9.61
N LEU A 3 21.60 -7.98 9.70
CA LEU A 3 21.02 -9.26 9.31
C LEU A 3 20.96 -9.22 7.77
N GLY A 4 21.40 -10.27 7.08
CA GLY A 4 21.39 -10.30 5.61
C GLY A 4 20.01 -9.91 5.07
N ALA A 5 19.96 -9.10 4.02
CA ALA A 5 18.71 -8.62 3.43
C ALA A 5 17.73 -9.79 3.19
N ASP A 6 18.26 -10.93 2.75
CA ASP A 6 17.49 -12.16 2.52
C ASP A 6 16.85 -12.71 3.79
N VAL A 7 17.58 -12.75 4.92
CA VAL A 7 17.05 -13.22 6.21
C VAL A 7 15.94 -12.28 6.70
N THR A 8 16.13 -10.97 6.49
CA THR A 8 15.14 -9.95 6.85
C THR A 8 13.87 -10.09 6.01
N ASN A 9 14.01 -10.35 4.71
CA ASN A 9 12.89 -10.54 3.80
C ASN A 9 12.10 -11.82 4.12
N VAL A 10 12.80 -12.93 4.38
CA VAL A 10 12.15 -14.19 4.79
C VAL A 10 11.39 -14.00 6.09
N LEU A 11 12.01 -13.38 7.10
CA LEU A 11 11.35 -13.13 8.38
C LEU A 11 10.15 -12.20 8.23
N GLY A 12 10.29 -11.12 7.45
CA GLY A 12 9.21 -10.19 7.15
C GLY A 12 8.04 -10.86 6.45
N GLY A 13 8.31 -11.70 5.44
CA GLY A 13 7.30 -12.49 4.75
C GLY A 13 6.56 -13.46 5.69
N LEU A 14 7.28 -14.13 6.60
CA LEU A 14 6.67 -15.00 7.61
C LEU A 14 5.78 -14.23 8.60
N ILE A 15 6.17 -13.02 8.99
CA ILE A 15 5.37 -12.14 9.84
C ILE A 15 4.09 -11.73 9.12
N VAL A 16 4.20 -11.25 7.87
CA VAL A 16 3.05 -10.87 7.05
C VAL A 16 2.09 -12.05 6.88
N ALA A 17 2.60 -13.22 6.51
CA ALA A 17 1.80 -14.44 6.35
C ALA A 17 1.09 -14.83 7.66
N SER A 18 1.79 -14.73 8.80
CA SER A 18 1.23 -15.04 10.11
C SER A 18 0.10 -14.08 10.49
N ILE A 19 0.24 -12.78 10.19
CA ILE A 19 -0.82 -11.78 10.41
C ILE A 19 -2.03 -12.05 9.51
N VAL A 20 -1.80 -12.35 8.23
CA VAL A 20 -2.86 -12.73 7.29
C VAL A 20 -3.60 -13.97 7.79
N ASN A 21 -2.90 -15.04 8.18
CA ASN A 21 -3.52 -16.25 8.73
C ASN A 21 -4.32 -15.97 10.01
N ALA A 22 -3.81 -15.10 10.89
CA ALA A 22 -4.53 -14.68 12.09
C ALA A 22 -5.78 -13.83 11.80
N ALA A 23 -5.84 -13.15 10.65
CA ALA A 23 -7.06 -12.52 10.17
C ALA A 23 -8.04 -13.57 9.64
N LEU A 24 -7.59 -14.48 8.77
CA LEU A 24 -8.42 -15.54 8.19
C LEU A 24 -9.07 -16.44 9.24
N SER A 25 -8.40 -16.70 10.37
CA SER A 25 -8.96 -17.49 11.48
C SER A 25 -10.24 -16.89 12.09
N ARG A 26 -10.52 -15.61 11.84
CA ARG A 26 -11.73 -14.89 12.28
C ARG A 26 -12.96 -15.19 11.42
N GLN A 27 -12.86 -16.11 10.47
CA GLN A 27 -13.96 -16.47 9.57
C GLN A 27 -15.27 -16.83 10.29
N THR A 28 -15.19 -17.41 11.49
CA THR A 28 -16.35 -17.81 12.31
C THR A 28 -16.90 -16.67 13.17
N ILE A 29 -16.18 -15.56 13.30
CA ILE A 29 -16.61 -14.38 14.06
C ILE A 29 -17.47 -13.52 13.13
N PRO A 30 -18.66 -13.06 13.54
CA PRO A 30 -19.47 -12.10 12.79
C PRO A 30 -18.69 -10.82 12.43
N GLU A 31 -18.88 -10.27 11.22
CA GLU A 31 -18.06 -9.17 10.69
C GLU A 31 -18.05 -7.93 11.59
N ASP A 32 -19.18 -7.60 12.19
CA ASP A 32 -19.38 -6.50 13.15
C ASP A 32 -18.63 -6.69 14.48
N GLN A 33 -18.23 -7.93 14.81
CA GLN A 33 -17.49 -8.28 16.02
C GLN A 33 -15.98 -8.49 15.75
N ARG A 34 -15.55 -8.48 14.49
CA ARG A 34 -14.14 -8.64 14.15
C ARG A 34 -13.35 -7.40 14.57
N ARG A 35 -12.32 -7.59 15.39
CA ARG A 35 -11.44 -6.50 15.83
C ARG A 35 -10.60 -5.96 14.66
N PRO A 36 -10.73 -4.68 14.29
CA PRO A 36 -9.91 -4.10 13.23
C PRO A 36 -8.42 -4.14 13.58
N PHE A 37 -7.60 -4.50 12.60
CA PHE A 37 -6.15 -4.44 12.67
C PHE A 37 -5.62 -3.78 11.40
N MET A 38 -4.74 -2.81 11.53
CA MET A 38 -4.14 -2.10 10.39
C MET A 38 -2.68 -2.53 10.25
N LEU A 39 -2.36 -3.16 9.13
CA LEU A 39 -1.00 -3.55 8.79
C LEU A 39 -0.44 -2.57 7.75
N HIS A 40 0.65 -1.91 8.11
CA HIS A 40 1.42 -1.04 7.24
C HIS A 40 2.65 -1.82 6.76
N VAL A 41 2.77 -2.01 5.45
CA VAL A 41 3.88 -2.75 4.83
C VAL A 41 4.65 -1.77 3.95
N ASP A 42 5.80 -1.34 4.45
CA ASP A 42 6.77 -0.59 3.65
C ASP A 42 7.57 -1.55 2.77
N GLU A 43 8.00 -1.07 1.60
CA GLU A 43 8.65 -1.88 0.57
C GLU A 43 7.95 -3.24 0.33
N PHE A 44 6.64 -3.22 0.09
CA PHE A 44 5.83 -4.45 0.14
C PHE A 44 6.33 -5.58 -0.78
N HIS A 45 6.95 -5.23 -1.90
CA HIS A 45 7.55 -6.17 -2.85
C HIS A 45 8.61 -7.09 -2.20
N ALA A 46 9.26 -6.65 -1.12
CA ALA A 46 10.26 -7.43 -0.39
C ALA A 46 9.65 -8.57 0.44
N PHE A 47 8.35 -8.51 0.75
CA PHE A 47 7.70 -9.39 1.73
C PHE A 47 6.52 -10.18 1.16
N THR A 48 6.05 -9.85 -0.05
CA THR A 48 4.86 -10.49 -0.64
C THR A 48 5.22 -11.50 -1.72
N THR A 49 4.68 -12.71 -1.60
CA THR A 49 4.56 -13.67 -2.71
C THR A 49 3.31 -13.36 -3.54
N ALA A 50 3.23 -13.86 -4.77
CA ALA A 50 2.03 -13.72 -5.61
C ALA A 50 0.75 -14.20 -4.88
N SER A 51 0.84 -15.33 -4.19
CA SER A 51 -0.26 -15.88 -3.39
C SER A 51 -0.70 -14.99 -2.23
N ILE A 52 0.22 -14.27 -1.59
CA ILE A 52 -0.14 -13.29 -0.56
C ILE A 52 -0.79 -12.08 -1.23
N ALA A 53 -0.25 -11.59 -2.34
CA ALA A 53 -0.84 -10.45 -3.02
C ALA A 53 -2.31 -10.66 -3.43
N ASP A 54 -2.67 -11.87 -3.88
CA ASP A 54 -4.05 -12.20 -4.24
C ASP A 54 -5.00 -12.21 -3.02
N ILE A 55 -4.50 -12.58 -1.83
CA ILE A 55 -5.32 -12.63 -0.62
C ILE A 55 -5.43 -11.30 0.09
N LEU A 56 -4.46 -10.40 -0.07
CA LEU A 56 -4.43 -9.09 0.57
C LEU A 56 -5.73 -8.29 0.35
N PRO A 57 -6.30 -8.17 -0.87
CA PRO A 57 -7.61 -7.56 -1.12
C PRO A 57 -8.75 -8.12 -0.25
N GLU A 58 -8.72 -9.42 0.00
CA GLU A 58 -9.77 -10.13 0.73
C GLU A 58 -9.64 -9.98 2.24
N THR A 59 -8.49 -9.56 2.75
CA THR A 59 -8.26 -9.48 4.21
C THR A 59 -9.20 -8.50 4.92
N ARG A 60 -9.77 -7.53 4.20
CA ARG A 60 -10.70 -6.54 4.75
C ARG A 60 -11.95 -7.17 5.36
N LYS A 61 -12.55 -8.21 4.73
CA LYS A 61 -13.72 -8.91 5.33
C LYS A 61 -13.35 -9.47 6.70
N TYR A 62 -12.09 -9.85 6.93
CA TYR A 62 -11.62 -10.40 8.20
C TYR A 62 -11.17 -9.34 9.22
N GLY A 63 -11.45 -8.06 8.96
CA GLY A 63 -11.06 -6.95 9.84
C GLY A 63 -9.57 -6.62 9.78
N LEU A 64 -8.86 -7.03 8.73
CA LEU A 64 -7.47 -6.63 8.48
C LEU A 64 -7.44 -5.59 7.36
N GLY A 65 -7.07 -4.36 7.69
CA GLY A 65 -6.83 -3.28 6.72
C GLY A 65 -5.35 -3.19 6.39
N LEU A 66 -5.05 -2.83 5.14
CA LEU A 66 -3.69 -2.81 4.61
C LEU A 66 -3.33 -1.43 4.09
N THR A 67 -2.11 -1.00 4.38
CA THR A 67 -1.46 0.12 3.71
C THR A 67 -0.15 -0.38 3.13
N LEU A 68 -0.08 -0.43 1.80
CA LEU A 68 1.10 -0.90 1.07
C LEU A 68 1.86 0.32 0.54
N VAL A 69 3.17 0.36 0.79
CA VAL A 69 4.06 1.42 0.32
C VAL A 69 5.15 0.80 -0.55
N HIS A 70 5.45 1.44 -1.68
CA HIS A 70 6.54 1.05 -2.57
C HIS A 70 7.02 2.26 -3.38
N GLN A 71 8.26 2.21 -3.84
CA GLN A 71 8.88 3.31 -4.60
C GLN A 71 8.92 3.05 -6.11
N HIS A 72 9.00 1.78 -6.51
CA HIS A 72 9.12 1.40 -7.92
C HIS A 72 8.06 0.36 -8.28
N VAL A 73 7.33 0.60 -9.37
CA VAL A 73 6.36 -0.37 -9.88
C VAL A 73 7.07 -1.61 -10.43
N ALA A 74 8.23 -1.43 -11.06
CA ALA A 74 8.99 -2.48 -11.71
C ALA A 74 9.54 -3.57 -10.76
N GLN A 75 9.52 -3.35 -9.44
CA GLN A 75 9.93 -4.35 -8.45
C GLN A 75 8.82 -5.36 -8.13
N VAL A 76 7.60 -5.10 -8.61
CA VAL A 76 6.41 -5.91 -8.39
C VAL A 76 6.03 -6.53 -9.72
N GLU A 77 5.64 -7.80 -9.71
CA GLU A 77 5.06 -8.44 -10.89
C GLU A 77 3.81 -7.69 -11.35
N THR A 78 3.70 -7.38 -12.64
CA THR A 78 2.61 -6.54 -13.18
C THR A 78 1.23 -7.06 -12.80
N ALA A 79 1.01 -8.38 -12.87
CA ALA A 79 -0.26 -8.99 -12.51
C ALA A 79 -0.64 -8.76 -11.03
N VAL A 80 0.33 -8.89 -10.13
CA VAL A 80 0.16 -8.60 -8.70
C VAL A 80 -0.16 -7.12 -8.49
N PHE A 81 0.58 -6.24 -9.16
CA PHE A 81 0.37 -4.81 -9.02
C PHE A 81 -1.01 -4.37 -9.53
N ASP A 82 -1.45 -4.90 -10.67
CA ASP A 82 -2.76 -4.63 -11.24
C ASP A 82 -3.89 -5.16 -10.34
N ALA A 83 -3.72 -6.36 -9.74
CA ALA A 83 -4.67 -6.91 -8.79
C ALA A 83 -4.81 -6.03 -7.54
N ILE A 84 -3.69 -5.50 -7.01
CA ILE A 84 -3.70 -4.54 -5.91
C ILE A 84 -4.43 -3.26 -6.33
N LEU A 85 -4.06 -2.64 -7.46
CA LEU A 85 -4.67 -1.40 -7.94
C LEU A 85 -6.18 -1.53 -8.20
N GLY A 86 -6.64 -2.69 -8.65
CA GLY A 86 -8.06 -2.99 -8.84
C GLY A 86 -8.86 -2.99 -7.54
N ASN A 87 -8.24 -3.41 -6.43
CA ASN A 87 -8.91 -3.62 -5.15
C ASN A 87 -8.69 -2.50 -4.12
N VAL A 88 -7.68 -1.65 -4.29
CA VAL A 88 -7.43 -0.54 -3.35
C VAL A 88 -8.55 0.51 -3.40
N GLY A 89 -9.22 0.67 -2.25
CA GLY A 89 -10.24 1.70 -2.07
C GLY A 89 -9.65 3.11 -2.08
N SER A 90 -8.48 3.27 -1.49
CA SER A 90 -7.76 4.55 -1.39
C SER A 90 -6.38 4.43 -2.03
N LEU A 91 -5.97 5.46 -2.76
CA LEU A 91 -4.69 5.55 -3.44
C LEU A 91 -4.09 6.94 -3.16
N MET A 92 -2.82 6.98 -2.79
CA MET A 92 -2.04 8.20 -2.59
C MET A 92 -0.76 8.07 -3.41
N VAL A 93 -0.52 9.02 -4.31
CA VAL A 93 0.61 8.99 -5.25
C VAL A 93 1.44 10.24 -5.03
N PHE A 94 2.67 10.06 -4.57
CA PHE A 94 3.68 11.12 -4.47
C PHE A 94 4.35 11.33 -5.83
N ARG A 95 5.45 12.10 -5.86
CA ARG A 95 6.27 12.19 -7.06
C ARG A 95 6.76 10.80 -7.49
N VAL A 96 6.52 10.46 -8.75
CA VAL A 96 6.98 9.20 -9.36
C VAL A 96 7.80 9.46 -10.63
N GLY A 97 8.52 8.43 -11.08
CA GLY A 97 9.31 8.50 -12.31
C GLY A 97 8.46 8.50 -13.59
N VAL A 98 9.11 8.83 -14.71
CA VAL A 98 8.47 8.88 -16.05
C VAL A 98 7.82 7.54 -16.43
N ASN A 99 8.44 6.43 -16.04
CA ASN A 99 7.95 5.09 -16.37
C ASN A 99 6.72 4.68 -15.54
N ASP A 100 6.62 5.16 -14.30
CA ASP A 100 5.56 4.78 -13.36
C ASP A 100 4.32 5.69 -13.49
N ALA A 101 4.52 6.95 -13.89
CA ALA A 101 3.44 7.94 -14.01
C ALA A 101 2.25 7.46 -14.87
N PRO A 102 2.44 6.84 -16.06
CA PRO A 102 1.34 6.32 -16.88
C PRO A 102 0.47 5.26 -16.20
N VAL A 103 1.01 4.54 -15.22
CA VAL A 103 0.27 3.50 -14.46
C VAL A 103 -0.68 4.17 -13.48
N PHE A 104 -0.19 5.16 -12.74
CA PHE A 104 -0.98 5.84 -11.71
C PHE A 104 -2.01 6.82 -12.27
N VAL A 105 -1.73 7.52 -13.37
CA VAL A 105 -2.72 8.46 -13.95
C VAL A 105 -4.00 7.75 -14.43
N ARG A 106 -3.93 6.46 -14.78
CA ARG A 106 -5.13 5.66 -15.11
C ARG A 106 -6.06 5.49 -13.90
N GLN A 107 -5.53 5.64 -12.70
CA GLN A 107 -6.26 5.54 -11.43
C GLN A 107 -6.69 6.89 -10.88
N LEU A 108 -6.29 8.00 -11.51
CA LEU A 108 -6.50 9.36 -11.04
C LEU A 108 -7.24 10.18 -12.10
N GLU A 109 -8.39 10.72 -11.73
CA GLU A 109 -9.14 11.64 -12.59
C GLU A 109 -8.40 12.97 -12.76
N ARG A 110 -8.35 13.50 -13.99
CA ARG A 110 -7.86 14.85 -14.32
C ARG A 110 -6.42 15.13 -13.90
N VAL A 111 -5.56 14.12 -13.89
CA VAL A 111 -4.12 14.24 -13.61
C VAL A 111 -3.33 13.78 -14.84
N ALA A 112 -2.42 14.61 -15.34
CA ALA A 112 -1.51 14.26 -16.41
C ALA A 112 -0.23 13.61 -15.85
N PRO A 113 0.49 12.78 -16.63
CA PRO A 113 1.76 12.19 -16.18
C PRO A 113 2.78 13.23 -15.72
N SER A 114 2.83 14.39 -16.39
CA SER A 114 3.69 15.52 -16.03
C SER A 114 3.41 16.07 -14.63
N ASP A 115 2.16 16.00 -14.15
CA ASP A 115 1.78 16.49 -12.83
C ASP A 115 2.39 15.61 -11.74
N LEU A 116 2.41 14.30 -11.96
CA LEU A 116 3.04 13.35 -11.04
C LEU A 116 4.57 13.44 -11.06
N ILE A 117 5.16 13.64 -12.24
CA ILE A 117 6.63 13.71 -12.39
C ILE A 117 7.18 14.99 -11.74
N ASN A 118 6.47 16.12 -11.89
CA ASN A 118 6.92 17.42 -11.40
C ASN A 118 6.42 17.74 -9.98
N LEU A 119 5.81 16.78 -9.31
CA LEU A 119 5.20 17.00 -8.00
C LEU A 119 6.27 17.42 -6.96
N PRO A 120 6.06 18.51 -6.21
CA PRO A 120 6.98 18.90 -5.15
C PRO A 120 7.06 17.85 -4.03
N ASN A 121 8.19 17.84 -3.31
CA ASN A 121 8.31 17.02 -2.09
C ASN A 121 7.16 17.34 -1.12
N HIS A 122 6.69 16.31 -0.41
CA HIS A 122 5.56 16.42 0.55
C HIS A 122 4.23 16.82 -0.09
N ARG A 123 4.07 16.64 -1.40
CA ARG A 123 2.76 16.73 -2.06
C ARG A 123 2.39 15.38 -2.66
N ALA A 124 1.10 15.11 -2.77
CA ALA A 124 0.55 13.91 -3.37
C ALA A 124 -0.76 14.21 -4.09
N TYR A 125 -1.13 13.37 -5.06
CA TYR A 125 -2.52 13.24 -5.50
C TYR A 125 -3.15 12.05 -4.82
N MET A 126 -4.41 12.19 -4.43
CA MET A 126 -5.12 11.18 -3.66
C MET A 126 -6.54 10.98 -4.17
N ARG A 127 -7.00 9.73 -4.11
CA ARG A 127 -8.42 9.36 -4.08
C ARG A 127 -8.65 8.47 -2.88
N VAL A 128 -9.76 8.65 -2.18
CA VAL A 128 -10.08 7.82 -0.99
C VAL A 128 -11.46 7.20 -1.08
N MET A 129 -11.63 6.10 -0.36
CA MET A 129 -12.93 5.49 -0.13
C MET A 129 -13.56 6.07 1.13
N VAL A 130 -14.67 6.79 1.00
CA VAL A 130 -15.45 7.33 2.13
C VAL A 130 -16.86 6.75 2.06
N LYS A 131 -17.27 6.03 3.12
CA LYS A 131 -18.60 5.40 3.21
C LYS A 131 -18.98 4.55 1.96
N GLY A 132 -17.99 3.85 1.39
CA GLY A 132 -18.19 2.98 0.23
C GLY A 132 -18.22 3.69 -1.13
N GLN A 133 -17.98 5.01 -1.17
CA GLN A 133 -17.86 5.78 -2.40
C GLN A 133 -16.44 6.30 -2.59
N ARG A 134 -15.94 6.25 -3.82
CA ARG A 134 -14.66 6.86 -4.19
C ARG A 134 -14.84 8.37 -4.32
N THR A 135 -13.94 9.14 -3.71
CA THR A 135 -13.89 10.58 -3.92
C THR A 135 -13.29 10.91 -5.29
N PRO A 136 -13.60 12.08 -5.87
CA PRO A 136 -12.79 12.64 -6.95
C PRO A 136 -11.32 12.77 -6.51
N THR A 137 -10.40 12.83 -7.47
CA THR A 137 -8.98 13.09 -7.18
C THR A 137 -8.80 14.48 -6.58
N PHE A 138 -7.99 14.58 -5.53
CA PHE A 138 -7.58 15.85 -4.92
C PHE A 138 -6.09 15.85 -4.59
N SER A 139 -5.49 17.04 -4.49
CA SER A 139 -4.10 17.20 -4.05
C SER A 139 -4.00 17.31 -2.54
N VAL A 140 -2.96 16.75 -1.95
CA VAL A 140 -2.67 16.79 -0.51
C VAL A 140 -1.26 17.32 -0.29
N ALA A 141 -1.07 18.06 0.81
CA ALA A 141 0.25 18.39 1.35
C ALA A 141 0.47 17.61 2.64
N THR A 142 1.62 16.94 2.78
CA THR A 142 1.99 16.19 3.97
C THR A 142 2.95 17.00 4.84
N ALA A 143 2.95 16.73 6.14
CA ALA A 143 3.95 17.31 7.02
C ALA A 143 5.34 16.77 6.64
N PRO A 144 6.42 17.57 6.81
CA PRO A 144 7.77 17.04 6.74
C PRO A 144 7.93 15.93 7.80
N PRO A 145 8.82 14.94 7.57
CA PRO A 145 9.09 13.92 8.56
C PRO A 145 9.53 14.59 9.87
N PRO A 146 9.15 14.04 11.03
CA PRO A 146 9.66 14.55 12.30
C PRO A 146 11.18 14.61 12.23
N GLN A 147 11.77 15.72 12.69
CA GLN A 147 13.23 15.85 12.73
C GLN A 147 13.78 14.63 13.45
N LYS A 148 14.77 13.96 12.84
CA LYS A 148 15.49 12.89 13.52
C LYS A 148 16.08 13.50 14.78
N THR A 149 15.46 13.26 15.93
CA THR A 149 16.12 13.50 17.22
C THR A 149 17.40 12.70 17.13
N ALA A 150 18.55 13.38 17.14
CA ALA A 150 19.83 12.69 17.15
C ALA A 150 19.78 11.67 18.29
N SER A 151 19.76 10.39 17.95
CA SER A 151 19.82 9.31 18.92
C SER A 151 21.11 9.51 19.70
N ARG A 152 20.98 9.78 21.01
CA ARG A 152 22.10 9.67 21.97
C ARG A 152 22.54 8.23 22.07
#